data_AF-A0A0D2B4H0-F1
#
_entry.id   AF-A0A0D2B4H0-F1
#
_cell.length_a   1.000
_cell.length_b   1.000
_cell.length_c   1.000
_cell.angle_alpha   90.00
_cell.angle_beta   90.00
_cell.angle_gamma   90.00
#
_symmetry.space_group_name_H-M   'P 1'
#
loop_
_entity.id
_entity.type
_entity.pdbx_description
1 polymer ?
#
loop_
_entity_poly.entity_id
_entity_poly.type
_entity_poly.pdbx_seq_one_letter_code
_entity_poly.pdbx_strand_id
1 'polypeptide(L)'
;MELSREDAYLVWLITGCSSGFGEQFVRSAISRGDKVIATARNLDKIRHLEVDGVIIMRLDVTDEVQSINSAIEKAISIHGRIDVLVNNAAYVTIGLVEDLRHEDYLAQFNTNLFGTIKVTQAVLPHFRQRRSGTLLFLSSLSGWIGHPGCSAYAGSKFALEGWAESLSGEVASFGIRTLLVEPGRYRTKLLSSGNMKPTTSNIPDYAEYSKNLVAAISGESGKQPGDPVKLVETVVDLVRGEGIAWGKQIPFRLPMGLDCYDEILNKLEETKRMLQIWGDVIRSTNFDQGNA
;
A
#
# COMPACT_ATOMS: atom_id res chain seq x y z
N MET A 1 -25.57 -13.67 -28.92
CA MET A 1 -26.14 -13.06 -27.70
C MET A 1 -25.23 -11.90 -27.37
N GLU A 2 -25.56 -10.72 -27.89
CA GLU A 2 -24.76 -9.51 -27.71
C GLU A 2 -24.80 -9.11 -26.24
N LEU A 3 -23.65 -9.14 -25.57
CA LEU A 3 -23.46 -8.46 -24.30
C LEU A 3 -23.58 -6.96 -24.59
N SER A 4 -24.62 -6.32 -24.10
CA SER A 4 -24.77 -4.86 -24.17
C SER A 4 -23.58 -4.20 -23.46
N ARG A 5 -22.70 -3.57 -24.24
CA ARG A 5 -21.57 -2.75 -23.78
C ARG A 5 -22.06 -1.43 -23.17
N GLU A 6 -22.71 -1.50 -22.01
CA GLU A 6 -22.48 -0.51 -20.98
C GLU A 6 -21.44 -1.13 -20.05
N ASP A 7 -20.15 -0.88 -20.33
CA ASP A 7 -19.08 -1.20 -19.39
C ASP A 7 -19.34 -0.37 -18.13
N ALA A 8 -20.06 -0.95 -17.16
CA ALA A 8 -20.50 -0.24 -15.97
C ALA A 8 -19.29 0.33 -15.23
N TYR A 9 -19.27 1.65 -15.09
CA TYR A 9 -18.22 2.38 -14.38
C TYR A 9 -18.06 1.83 -12.95
N LEU A 10 -16.81 1.75 -12.49
CA LEU A 10 -16.48 1.44 -11.10
C LEU A 10 -16.47 2.71 -10.25
N VAL A 11 -16.79 2.58 -8.96
CA VAL A 11 -16.62 3.66 -7.98
C VAL A 11 -15.39 3.38 -7.12
N TRP A 12 -14.39 4.25 -7.20
CA TRP A 12 -13.12 4.15 -6.48
C TRP A 12 -13.09 5.08 -5.28
N LEU A 13 -12.80 4.56 -4.10
CA LEU A 13 -12.41 5.36 -2.93
C LEU A 13 -10.89 5.26 -2.76
N ILE A 14 -10.19 6.38 -2.83
CA ILE A 14 -8.72 6.41 -2.79
C ILE A 14 -8.23 7.23 -1.59
N THR A 15 -7.42 6.62 -0.73
CA THR A 15 -6.79 7.32 0.40
C THR A 15 -5.48 8.00 -0.02
N GLY A 16 -5.27 9.26 0.40
CA GLY A 16 -3.99 9.95 0.21
C GLY A 16 -3.70 10.44 -1.22
N CYS A 17 -4.64 11.17 -1.83
CA CYS A 17 -4.56 11.61 -3.23
C CYS A 17 -3.73 12.87 -3.49
N SER A 18 -3.07 13.44 -2.46
CA SER A 18 -2.34 14.72 -2.59
C SER A 18 -1.11 14.71 -3.50
N SER A 19 -0.61 13.53 -3.85
CA SER A 19 0.54 13.35 -4.76
C SER A 19 0.75 11.87 -5.10
N GLY A 20 1.74 11.58 -5.96
CA GLY A 20 2.24 10.22 -6.17
C GLY A 20 1.20 9.29 -6.78
N PHE A 21 1.18 8.02 -6.34
CA PHE A 21 0.25 7.03 -6.88
C PHE A 21 -1.21 7.40 -6.66
N GLY A 22 -1.58 7.94 -5.49
CA GLY A 22 -2.97 8.35 -5.22
C GLY A 22 -3.51 9.32 -6.26
N GLU A 23 -2.75 10.36 -6.61
CA GLU A 23 -3.12 11.28 -7.69
C GLU A 23 -3.20 10.58 -9.05
N GLN A 24 -2.26 9.68 -9.36
CA GLN A 24 -2.28 8.93 -10.61
C GLN A 24 -3.48 7.99 -10.71
N PHE A 25 -3.88 7.33 -9.62
CA PHE A 25 -5.09 6.49 -9.59
C PHE A 25 -6.34 7.29 -9.92
N VAL A 26 -6.47 8.51 -9.38
CA VAL A 26 -7.59 9.39 -9.71
C VAL A 26 -7.64 9.66 -11.22
N ARG A 27 -6.50 10.02 -11.82
CA ARG A 27 -6.41 10.32 -13.26
C ARG A 27 -6.71 9.09 -14.13
N SER A 28 -6.17 7.94 -13.74
CA SER A 28 -6.26 6.67 -14.47
C SER A 28 -7.64 6.02 -14.39
N ALA A 29 -8.34 6.15 -13.26
CA ALA A 29 -9.72 5.71 -13.13
C ALA A 29 -10.66 6.60 -13.97
N ILE A 30 -10.51 7.92 -13.88
CA ILE A 30 -11.34 8.87 -14.65
C ILE A 30 -11.16 8.72 -16.16
N SER A 31 -9.94 8.44 -16.63
CA SER A 31 -9.70 8.20 -18.06
C SER A 31 -10.43 6.95 -18.60
N ARG A 32 -10.85 6.04 -17.71
CA ARG A 32 -11.64 4.84 -18.03
C ARG A 32 -13.15 5.04 -17.84
N GLY A 33 -13.60 6.26 -17.56
CA GLY A 33 -15.00 6.57 -17.29
C GLY A 33 -15.47 6.17 -15.90
N ASP A 34 -14.57 5.77 -15.01
CA ASP A 34 -14.89 5.44 -13.61
C ASP A 34 -15.22 6.69 -12.80
N LYS A 35 -15.83 6.51 -11.63
CA LYS A 35 -16.10 7.57 -10.66
C LYS A 35 -15.14 7.45 -9.49
N VAL A 36 -14.69 8.58 -8.96
CA VAL A 36 -13.63 8.62 -7.95
C VAL A 36 -14.02 9.50 -6.78
N ILE A 37 -13.84 8.96 -5.58
CA ILE A 37 -13.86 9.69 -4.33
C ILE A 37 -12.39 9.82 -3.88
N ALA A 38 -11.79 10.97 -4.18
CA ALA A 38 -10.40 11.26 -3.91
C ALA A 38 -10.26 11.89 -2.53
N THR A 39 -9.46 11.28 -1.64
CA THR A 39 -9.36 11.78 -0.26
C THR A 39 -7.98 12.30 0.12
N ALA A 40 -7.96 13.33 0.97
CA ALA A 40 -6.74 13.86 1.57
C ALA A 40 -7.04 14.51 2.93
N ARG A 41 -5.99 14.71 3.74
CA ARG A 41 -6.08 15.45 5.02
C ARG A 41 -6.36 16.93 4.81
N ASN A 42 -5.72 17.51 3.80
CA ASN A 42 -5.87 18.90 3.39
C ASN A 42 -6.44 18.93 1.97
N LEU A 43 -7.68 19.39 1.83
CA LEU A 43 -8.39 19.48 0.55
C LEU A 43 -7.74 20.44 -0.43
N ASP A 44 -7.10 21.51 0.04
CA ASP A 44 -6.43 22.48 -0.83
C ASP A 44 -5.33 21.84 -1.69
N LYS A 45 -4.73 20.74 -1.21
CA LYS A 45 -3.73 19.97 -1.97
C LYS A 45 -4.31 19.07 -3.07
N ILE A 46 -5.63 18.90 -3.11
CA ILE A 46 -6.32 18.06 -4.10
C ILE A 46 -7.45 18.77 -4.82
N ARG A 47 -7.67 20.07 -4.60
CA ARG A 47 -8.69 20.86 -5.32
C ARG A 47 -8.57 20.75 -6.84
N HIS A 48 -7.34 20.64 -7.35
CA HIS A 48 -7.09 20.48 -8.78
C HIS A 48 -7.55 19.14 -9.36
N LEU A 49 -7.93 18.18 -8.51
CA LEU A 49 -8.49 16.89 -8.92
C LEU A 49 -10.01 16.91 -9.03
N GLU A 50 -10.68 17.95 -8.52
CA GLU A 50 -12.13 18.08 -8.57
C GLU A 50 -12.58 18.44 -10.00
N VAL A 51 -13.02 17.43 -10.73
CA VAL A 51 -13.53 17.50 -12.11
C VAL A 51 -14.75 16.60 -12.23
N ASP A 52 -15.42 16.60 -13.39
CA ASP A 52 -16.57 15.69 -13.58
C ASP A 52 -16.15 14.23 -13.33
N GLY A 53 -16.93 13.54 -12.51
CA GLY A 53 -16.65 12.18 -12.05
C GLY A 53 -15.71 12.06 -10.84
N VAL A 54 -15.08 13.13 -10.36
CA VAL A 54 -14.26 13.14 -9.13
C VAL A 54 -14.92 13.98 -8.04
N ILE A 55 -15.12 13.40 -6.87
CA ILE A 55 -15.50 14.13 -5.66
C ILE A 55 -14.33 14.07 -4.68
N ILE A 56 -13.94 15.23 -4.15
CA ILE A 56 -12.90 15.33 -3.13
C ILE A 56 -13.51 15.27 -1.73
N MET A 57 -12.89 14.51 -0.82
CA MET A 57 -13.34 14.41 0.58
C MET A 57 -12.17 14.49 1.56
N ARG A 58 -12.41 15.16 2.69
CA ARG A 58 -11.43 15.16 3.77
C ARG A 58 -11.49 13.82 4.49
N LEU A 59 -10.37 13.11 4.51
CA LEU A 59 -10.18 11.90 5.31
C LEU A 59 -8.74 11.88 5.81
N ASP A 60 -8.58 11.83 7.12
CA ASP A 60 -7.31 11.47 7.74
C ASP A 60 -7.43 10.05 8.28
N VAL A 61 -6.58 9.15 7.80
CA VAL A 61 -6.59 7.75 8.23
C VAL A 61 -6.16 7.60 9.68
N THR A 62 -5.55 8.62 10.28
CA THR A 62 -5.19 8.60 11.70
C THR A 62 -6.32 9.05 12.63
N ASP A 63 -7.45 9.54 12.11
CA ASP A 63 -8.59 9.95 12.92
C ASP A 63 -9.22 8.81 13.75
N GLU A 64 -10.01 9.17 14.74
CA GLU A 64 -10.84 8.24 15.51
C GLU A 64 -11.77 7.40 14.61
N VAL A 65 -12.04 6.17 15.07
CA VAL A 65 -12.83 5.18 14.32
C VAL A 65 -14.19 5.74 13.89
N GLN A 66 -14.86 6.49 14.76
CA GLN A 66 -16.18 7.08 14.49
C GLN A 66 -16.11 8.11 13.35
N SER A 67 -15.06 8.94 13.31
CA SER A 67 -14.84 9.91 12.22
C SER A 67 -14.64 9.19 10.89
N ILE A 68 -13.83 8.12 10.89
CA ILE A 68 -13.59 7.29 9.71
C ILE A 68 -14.90 6.64 9.25
N ASN A 69 -15.66 6.01 10.14
CA ASN A 69 -16.94 5.39 9.81
C ASN A 69 -17.90 6.39 9.16
N SER A 70 -18.08 7.58 9.76
CA SER A 70 -18.92 8.62 9.17
C SER A 70 -18.42 9.13 7.82
N ALA A 71 -17.10 9.20 7.61
CA ALA A 71 -16.55 9.58 6.31
C ALA A 71 -16.80 8.50 5.24
N ILE A 72 -16.70 7.22 5.61
CA ILE A 72 -16.97 6.09 4.71
C ILE A 72 -18.47 5.98 4.37
N GLU A 73 -19.35 6.16 5.34
CA GLU A 73 -20.80 6.21 5.09
C GLU A 73 -21.17 7.33 4.10
N LYS A 74 -20.58 8.52 4.27
CA LYS A 74 -20.73 9.62 3.31
C LYS A 74 -20.15 9.26 1.93
N ALA A 75 -19.00 8.60 1.87
CA ALA A 75 -18.42 8.18 0.60
C ALA A 75 -19.33 7.18 -0.13
N ILE A 76 -19.90 6.22 0.58
CA ILE A 76 -20.85 5.25 0.01
C ILE A 76 -22.11 5.95 -0.49
N SER A 77 -22.65 6.93 0.23
CA SER A 77 -23.91 7.59 -0.15
C SER A 77 -23.83 8.42 -1.42
N ILE A 78 -22.65 8.92 -1.80
CA ILE A 78 -22.43 9.73 -3.01
C ILE A 78 -22.86 9.00 -4.29
N HIS A 79 -22.47 7.74 -4.44
CA HIS A 79 -22.79 6.92 -5.62
C HIS A 79 -23.63 5.69 -5.28
N GLY A 80 -24.09 5.58 -4.03
CA GLY A 80 -24.77 4.41 -3.47
C GLY A 80 -23.89 3.17 -3.31
N ARG A 81 -22.60 3.24 -3.70
CA ARG A 81 -21.65 2.14 -3.66
C ARG A 81 -20.20 2.61 -3.73
N ILE A 82 -19.30 1.76 -3.28
CA ILE A 82 -17.86 1.74 -3.58
C ILE A 82 -17.53 0.36 -4.13
N ASP A 83 -16.83 0.28 -5.25
CA ASP A 83 -16.41 -0.97 -5.89
C ASP A 83 -14.93 -1.27 -5.61
N VAL A 84 -14.11 -0.23 -5.44
CA VAL A 84 -12.67 -0.36 -5.19
C VAL A 84 -12.25 0.57 -4.06
N LEU A 85 -11.62 0.01 -3.03
CA LEU A 85 -10.91 0.79 -2.00
C LEU A 85 -9.41 0.70 -2.27
N VAL A 86 -8.76 1.85 -2.46
CA VAL A 86 -7.30 1.96 -2.61
C VAL A 86 -6.71 2.52 -1.33
N ASN A 87 -6.11 1.65 -0.53
CA ASN A 87 -5.33 2.00 0.65
C ASN A 87 -3.92 2.45 0.22
N ASN A 88 -3.80 3.74 -0.10
CA ASN A 88 -2.56 4.37 -0.59
C ASN A 88 -1.94 5.35 0.42
N ALA A 89 -2.72 5.91 1.36
CA ALA A 89 -2.20 6.88 2.33
C ALA A 89 -1.03 6.29 3.15
N ALA A 90 0.16 6.85 2.96
CA ALA A 90 1.38 6.44 3.64
C ALA A 90 2.41 7.58 3.66
N TYR A 91 3.36 7.48 4.58
CA TYR A 91 4.57 8.30 4.59
C TYR A 91 5.76 7.44 5.06
N VAL A 92 6.98 7.99 5.00
CA VAL A 92 8.21 7.28 5.39
C VAL A 92 8.98 8.07 6.46
N THR A 93 9.26 7.42 7.59
CA THR A 93 10.24 7.85 8.59
C THR A 93 11.59 7.22 8.25
N ILE A 94 12.64 8.04 8.19
CA ILE A 94 14.02 7.63 7.92
C ILE A 94 14.88 7.96 9.12
N GLY A 95 15.65 7.00 9.62
CA GLY A 95 16.60 7.19 10.72
C GLY A 95 17.13 5.86 11.24
N LEU A 96 18.25 5.88 11.95
CA LEU A 96 18.78 4.66 12.57
C LEU A 96 17.89 4.25 13.75
N VAL A 97 17.88 2.94 14.05
CA VAL A 97 17.02 2.38 15.10
C VAL A 97 17.24 3.06 16.45
N GLU A 98 18.50 3.36 16.79
CA GLU A 98 18.88 3.99 18.06
C GLU A 98 18.55 5.49 18.12
N ASP A 99 18.40 6.16 16.97
CA ASP A 99 18.02 7.57 16.89
C ASP A 99 16.50 7.80 16.86
N LEU A 100 15.75 6.82 16.34
CA LEU A 100 14.30 6.93 16.21
C LEU A 100 13.62 6.78 17.57
N ARG A 101 12.74 7.74 17.89
CA ARG A 101 11.99 7.71 19.15
C ARG A 101 10.79 6.78 19.02
N HIS A 102 10.27 6.32 20.14
CA HIS A 102 9.08 5.48 20.18
C HIS A 102 7.89 6.11 19.42
N GLU A 103 7.72 7.43 19.54
CA GLU A 103 6.64 8.18 18.87
C GLU A 103 6.77 8.16 17.35
N ASP A 104 8.00 8.06 16.82
CA ASP A 104 8.24 8.01 15.38
C ASP A 104 7.76 6.66 14.81
N TYR A 105 7.94 5.57 15.56
CA TYR A 105 7.37 4.25 15.25
C TYR A 105 5.84 4.26 15.37
N LEU A 106 5.29 4.79 16.47
CA LEU A 106 3.85 4.88 16.67
C LEU A 106 3.18 5.65 15.53
N ALA A 107 3.72 6.82 15.15
CA ALA A 107 3.16 7.62 14.06
C ALA A 107 3.22 6.90 12.71
N GLN A 108 4.34 6.20 12.44
CA GLN A 108 4.55 5.44 11.21
C GLN A 108 3.54 4.30 11.09
N PHE A 109 3.36 3.51 12.16
CA PHE A 109 2.36 2.44 12.22
C PHE A 109 0.93 2.98 12.20
N ASN A 110 0.66 4.08 12.90
CA ASN A 110 -0.68 4.67 12.94
C ASN A 110 -1.16 5.09 11.55
N THR A 111 -0.28 5.63 10.72
CA THR A 111 -0.66 5.99 9.35
C THR A 111 -0.68 4.78 8.41
N ASN A 112 0.43 4.03 8.32
CA ASN A 112 0.59 3.02 7.28
C ASN A 112 -0.17 1.71 7.55
N LEU A 113 -0.39 1.37 8.82
CA LEU A 113 -1.05 0.14 9.25
C LEU A 113 -2.41 0.43 9.87
N PHE A 114 -2.47 1.03 11.06
CA PHE A 114 -3.73 1.15 11.80
C PHE A 114 -4.75 2.03 11.07
N GLY A 115 -4.31 3.07 10.36
CA GLY A 115 -5.18 3.84 9.47
C GLY A 115 -5.77 3.01 8.34
N THR A 116 -4.94 2.20 7.67
CA THR A 116 -5.39 1.23 6.65
C THR A 116 -6.40 0.24 7.22
N ILE A 117 -6.16 -0.29 8.42
CA ILE A 117 -7.08 -1.20 9.12
C ILE A 117 -8.43 -0.53 9.35
N LYS A 118 -8.45 0.66 9.97
CA LYS A 118 -9.68 1.39 10.29
C LYS A 118 -10.52 1.67 9.04
N VAL A 119 -9.89 2.19 7.97
CA VAL A 119 -10.59 2.48 6.72
C VAL A 119 -11.14 1.21 6.07
N THR A 120 -10.35 0.13 6.05
CA THR A 120 -10.78 -1.14 5.47
C THR A 120 -11.93 -1.74 6.26
N GLN A 121 -11.85 -1.76 7.60
CA GLN A 121 -12.92 -2.25 8.47
C GLN A 121 -14.23 -1.46 8.29
N ALA A 122 -14.16 -0.15 8.08
CA ALA A 122 -15.33 0.67 7.80
C ALA A 122 -15.99 0.35 6.45
N VAL A 123 -15.23 -0.11 5.44
CA VAL A 123 -15.76 -0.48 4.11
C VAL A 123 -16.24 -1.94 4.05
N LEU A 124 -15.66 -2.84 4.85
CA LEU A 124 -15.94 -4.29 4.78
C LEU A 124 -17.43 -4.67 4.90
N PRO A 125 -18.24 -4.09 5.79
CA PRO A 125 -19.67 -4.41 5.85
C PRO A 125 -20.41 -4.17 4.53
N HIS A 126 -20.08 -3.06 3.85
CA HIS A 126 -20.64 -2.70 2.54
C HIS A 126 -20.25 -3.72 1.47
N PHE A 127 -18.97 -4.08 1.40
CA PHE A 127 -18.48 -5.09 0.44
C PHE A 127 -19.09 -6.47 0.72
N ARG A 128 -19.16 -6.88 1.98
CA ARG A 128 -19.74 -8.17 2.40
C ARG A 128 -21.22 -8.26 2.05
N GLN A 129 -22.01 -7.21 2.29
CA GLN A 129 -23.43 -7.18 1.95
C GLN A 129 -23.64 -7.27 0.43
N ARG A 130 -22.80 -6.59 -0.35
CA ARG A 130 -22.84 -6.61 -1.82
C ARG A 130 -22.25 -7.87 -2.44
N ARG A 131 -21.58 -8.71 -1.65
CA ARG A 131 -20.80 -9.87 -2.11
C ARG A 131 -19.82 -9.55 -3.24
N SER A 132 -19.29 -8.33 -3.23
CA SER A 132 -18.42 -7.79 -4.28
C SER A 132 -17.63 -6.58 -3.76
N GLY A 133 -16.44 -6.42 -4.30
CA GLY A 133 -15.55 -5.30 -4.01
C GLY A 133 -14.09 -5.69 -4.18
N THR A 134 -13.22 -4.70 -4.45
CA THR A 134 -11.77 -4.89 -4.52
C THR A 134 -11.07 -4.04 -3.45
N LEU A 135 -10.31 -4.69 -2.59
CA LEU A 135 -9.40 -4.07 -1.63
C LEU A 135 -8.00 -4.03 -2.23
N LEU A 136 -7.51 -2.84 -2.57
CA LEU A 136 -6.18 -2.62 -3.09
C LEU A 136 -5.29 -2.02 -1.99
N PHE A 137 -4.19 -2.70 -1.65
CA PHE A 137 -3.20 -2.25 -0.69
C PHE A 137 -1.90 -1.87 -1.40
N LEU A 138 -1.44 -0.64 -1.20
CA LEU A 138 -0.11 -0.22 -1.64
C LEU A 138 0.90 -0.56 -0.54
N SER A 139 1.59 -1.68 -0.70
CA SER A 139 2.72 -2.06 0.16
C SER A 139 4.02 -1.38 -0.36
N SER A 140 5.13 -2.12 -0.40
CA SER A 140 6.46 -1.70 -0.82
C SER A 140 7.35 -2.93 -0.91
N LEU A 141 8.45 -2.86 -1.66
CA LEU A 141 9.61 -3.74 -1.48
C LEU A 141 10.02 -3.88 0.00
N SER A 142 9.81 -2.83 0.80
CA SER A 142 10.07 -2.86 2.25
C SER A 142 9.14 -3.77 3.06
N GLY A 143 8.17 -4.45 2.46
CA GLY A 143 7.45 -5.57 3.08
C GLY A 143 8.16 -6.91 2.95
N TRP A 144 9.20 -6.98 2.11
CA TRP A 144 10.08 -8.15 1.94
C TRP A 144 11.45 -7.97 2.60
N ILE A 145 11.95 -6.73 2.62
CA ILE A 145 13.35 -6.43 2.99
C ILE A 145 13.41 -5.20 3.89
N GLY A 146 14.13 -5.31 5.01
CA GLY A 146 14.45 -4.19 5.87
C GLY A 146 15.77 -3.53 5.45
N HIS A 147 15.72 -2.36 4.82
CA HIS A 147 16.92 -1.57 4.53
C HIS A 147 17.34 -0.73 5.75
N PRO A 148 18.65 -0.50 5.96
CA PRO A 148 19.14 0.41 6.99
C PRO A 148 18.49 1.79 6.87
N GLY A 149 18.14 2.39 8.00
CA GLY A 149 17.44 3.68 8.04
C GLY A 149 15.93 3.62 7.88
N CYS A 150 15.36 2.46 7.52
CA CYS A 150 13.93 2.34 7.21
C CYS A 150 13.17 1.47 8.22
N SER A 151 13.70 1.22 9.43
CA SER A 151 13.13 0.24 10.37
C SER A 151 11.64 0.48 10.68
N ALA A 152 11.25 1.73 10.95
CA ALA A 152 9.86 2.07 11.21
C ALA A 152 8.97 1.82 9.98
N TYR A 153 9.42 2.27 8.80
CA TYR A 153 8.66 2.13 7.55
C TYR A 153 8.54 0.66 7.13
N ALA A 154 9.66 -0.06 7.06
CA ALA A 154 9.69 -1.48 6.74
C ALA A 154 8.84 -2.27 7.73
N GLY A 155 9.01 -2.06 9.03
CA GLY A 155 8.18 -2.70 10.06
C GLY A 155 6.68 -2.50 9.82
N SER A 156 6.26 -1.28 9.45
CA SER A 156 4.86 -1.01 9.12
C SER A 156 4.37 -1.71 7.85
N LYS A 157 5.24 -1.92 6.85
CA LYS A 157 4.91 -2.58 5.59
C LYS A 157 4.88 -4.10 5.73
N PHE A 158 5.84 -4.71 6.42
CA PHE A 158 5.76 -6.12 6.81
C PHE A 158 4.47 -6.42 7.58
N ALA A 159 4.13 -5.58 8.57
CA ALA A 159 2.90 -5.75 9.34
C ALA A 159 1.63 -5.59 8.48
N LEU A 160 1.64 -4.66 7.53
CA LEU A 160 0.55 -4.48 6.57
C LEU A 160 0.34 -5.73 5.71
N GLU A 161 1.41 -6.34 5.22
CA GLU A 161 1.32 -7.52 4.36
C GLU A 161 0.80 -8.75 5.10
N GLY A 162 1.31 -9.02 6.31
CA GLY A 162 0.83 -10.13 7.13
C GLY A 162 -0.65 -9.95 7.53
N TRP A 163 -1.06 -8.72 7.84
CA TRP A 163 -2.46 -8.41 8.14
C TRP A 163 -3.36 -8.56 6.90
N ALA A 164 -2.94 -8.02 5.74
CA ALA A 164 -3.72 -8.09 4.51
C ALA A 164 -3.85 -9.53 3.97
N GLU A 165 -2.83 -10.38 4.16
CA GLU A 165 -2.87 -11.79 3.78
C GLU A 165 -3.90 -12.57 4.62
N SER A 166 -3.90 -12.36 5.93
CA SER A 166 -4.93 -12.93 6.82
C SER A 166 -6.34 -12.48 6.39
N LEU A 167 -6.53 -11.17 6.20
CA LEU A 167 -7.81 -10.61 5.74
C LEU A 167 -8.27 -11.23 4.41
N SER A 168 -7.35 -11.42 3.47
CA SER A 168 -7.64 -12.02 2.16
C SER A 168 -8.31 -13.39 2.29
N GLY A 169 -7.81 -14.24 3.19
CA GLY A 169 -8.40 -15.55 3.47
C GLY A 169 -9.81 -15.45 4.06
N GLU A 170 -10.05 -14.47 4.94
CA GLU A 170 -11.33 -14.25 5.61
C GLU A 170 -12.44 -13.80 4.64
N VAL A 171 -12.11 -12.93 3.68
CA VAL A 171 -13.10 -12.24 2.84
C VAL A 171 -13.37 -12.89 1.49
N ALA A 172 -12.52 -13.83 1.06
CA ALA A 172 -12.61 -14.47 -0.26
C ALA A 172 -13.99 -15.14 -0.50
N SER A 173 -14.55 -15.81 0.51
CA SER A 173 -15.85 -16.49 0.42
C SER A 173 -17.04 -15.53 0.21
N PHE A 174 -16.84 -14.23 0.43
CA PHE A 174 -17.83 -13.19 0.15
C PHE A 174 -17.71 -12.61 -1.27
N GLY A 175 -16.81 -13.10 -2.12
CA GLY A 175 -16.58 -12.53 -3.45
C GLY A 175 -15.82 -11.19 -3.41
N ILE A 176 -15.17 -10.89 -2.28
CA ILE A 176 -14.32 -9.71 -2.12
C ILE A 176 -12.91 -10.10 -2.57
N ARG A 177 -12.38 -9.34 -3.54
CA ARG A 177 -11.01 -9.54 -4.02
C ARG A 177 -10.05 -8.63 -3.25
N THR A 178 -8.88 -9.16 -2.97
CA THR A 178 -7.74 -8.44 -2.40
C THR A 178 -6.62 -8.39 -3.43
N LEU A 179 -5.97 -7.24 -3.55
CA LEU A 179 -4.78 -7.04 -4.37
C LEU A 179 -3.76 -6.25 -3.56
N LEU A 180 -2.57 -6.79 -3.42
CA LEU A 180 -1.46 -6.20 -2.69
C LEU A 180 -0.33 -5.93 -3.68
N VAL A 181 -0.08 -4.65 -3.94
CA VAL A 181 0.95 -4.21 -4.87
C VAL A 181 2.19 -3.83 -4.06
N GLU A 182 3.36 -4.29 -4.50
CA GLU A 182 4.65 -4.05 -3.83
C GLU A 182 5.56 -3.26 -4.77
N PRO A 183 5.46 -1.91 -4.79
CA PRO A 183 6.34 -1.09 -5.61
C PRO A 183 7.77 -1.10 -5.07
N GLY A 184 8.74 -1.14 -5.99
CA GLY A 184 10.11 -0.69 -5.72
C GLY A 184 10.22 0.84 -5.65
N ARG A 185 11.32 1.38 -6.15
CA ARG A 185 11.57 2.83 -6.18
C ARG A 185 10.89 3.47 -7.39
N TYR A 186 9.84 4.25 -7.13
CA TYR A 186 9.10 5.01 -8.15
C TYR A 186 9.22 6.52 -7.95
N ARG A 187 9.22 7.28 -9.05
CA ARG A 187 9.29 8.76 -9.05
C ARG A 187 8.01 9.41 -8.55
N THR A 188 7.77 9.26 -7.25
CA THR A 188 6.66 9.89 -6.51
C THR A 188 7.21 10.95 -5.55
N LYS A 189 6.30 11.67 -4.87
CA LYS A 189 6.68 12.60 -3.80
C LYS A 189 6.90 11.91 -2.44
N LEU A 190 7.03 10.58 -2.38
CA LEU A 190 7.23 9.85 -1.12
C LEU A 190 8.52 10.30 -0.40
N LEU A 191 9.62 10.48 -1.14
CA LEU A 191 10.91 10.95 -0.63
C LEU A 191 11.03 12.49 -0.62
N SER A 192 9.91 13.22 -0.72
CA SER A 192 9.90 14.68 -0.60
C SER A 192 9.68 15.11 0.84
N SER A 193 10.02 16.36 1.19
CA SER A 193 9.93 16.92 2.55
C SER A 193 8.55 16.84 3.21
N GLY A 194 7.47 16.65 2.44
CA GLY A 194 6.11 16.48 2.98
C GLY A 194 5.74 15.06 3.39
N ASN A 195 6.44 14.05 2.88
CA ASN A 195 6.12 12.63 3.08
C ASN A 195 7.31 11.82 3.64
N MET A 196 8.51 12.40 3.68
CA MET A 196 9.68 11.83 4.31
C MET A 196 10.04 12.62 5.57
N LYS A 197 10.19 11.91 6.69
CA LYS A 197 10.62 12.46 7.98
C LYS A 197 12.00 11.90 8.34
N PRO A 198 13.09 12.60 8.00
CA PRO A 198 14.44 12.14 8.30
C PRO A 198 14.89 12.53 9.71
N THR A 199 15.64 11.64 10.36
CA THR A 199 16.37 11.87 11.61
C THR A 199 17.84 11.51 11.38
N THR A 200 18.74 12.47 11.60
CA THR A 200 20.19 12.26 11.58
C THR A 200 20.72 12.05 12.99
N SER A 201 21.71 11.17 13.14
CA SER A 201 22.28 10.83 14.43
C SER A 201 23.15 11.94 15.01
N ASN A 202 23.01 12.16 16.32
CA ASN A 202 23.97 12.93 17.11
C ASN A 202 24.94 12.04 17.90
N ILE A 203 24.84 10.71 17.74
CA ILE A 203 25.74 9.74 18.38
C ILE A 203 27.06 9.74 17.58
N PRO A 204 28.23 10.00 18.21
CA PRO A 204 29.49 10.11 17.49
C PRO A 204 29.80 8.93 16.56
N ASP A 205 29.50 7.71 17.00
CA ASP A 205 29.76 6.48 16.25
C ASP A 205 28.91 6.35 14.97
N TYR A 206 27.76 7.03 14.92
CA TYR A 206 26.84 6.98 13.78
C TYR A 206 26.75 8.28 12.98
N ALA A 207 27.30 9.39 13.48
CA ALA A 207 27.04 10.72 12.93
C ALA A 207 27.35 10.81 11.41
N GLU A 208 28.51 10.31 10.98
CA GLU A 208 28.90 10.30 9.57
C GLU A 208 28.03 9.35 8.74
N TYR A 209 27.85 8.12 9.22
CA TYR A 209 27.04 7.11 8.54
C TYR A 209 25.59 7.56 8.36
N SER A 210 24.96 8.06 9.43
CA SER A 210 23.58 8.55 9.44
C SER A 210 23.39 9.73 8.50
N LYS A 211 24.33 10.69 8.49
CA LYS A 211 24.30 11.83 7.56
C LYS A 211 24.38 11.37 6.10
N ASN A 212 25.30 10.44 5.78
CA ASN A 212 25.45 9.90 4.43
C ASN A 212 24.21 9.11 3.99
N LEU A 213 23.63 8.31 4.88
CA LEU A 213 22.41 7.53 4.63
C LEU A 213 21.22 8.45 4.32
N VAL A 214 20.96 9.43 5.17
CA VAL A 214 19.86 10.39 4.97
C VAL A 214 20.06 11.20 3.69
N ALA A 215 21.30 11.62 3.39
CA ALA A 215 21.62 12.33 2.16
C ALA A 215 21.42 11.47 0.91
N ALA A 216 21.82 10.20 0.95
CA ALA A 216 21.62 9.25 -0.14
C ALA A 216 20.12 9.06 -0.45
N ILE A 217 19.32 8.74 0.57
CA ILE A 217 17.87 8.52 0.42
C ILE A 217 17.17 9.79 -0.06
N SER A 218 17.51 10.96 0.51
CA SER A 218 16.96 12.24 0.06
C SER A 218 17.35 12.55 -1.39
N GLY A 219 18.57 12.20 -1.78
CA GLY A 219 19.13 12.40 -3.12
C GLY A 219 18.51 11.52 -4.22
N GLU A 220 17.78 10.46 -3.85
CA GLU A 220 17.01 9.62 -4.77
C GLU A 220 15.72 10.30 -5.25
N SER A 221 15.22 11.31 -4.52
CA SER A 221 13.98 12.00 -4.83
C SER A 221 14.00 12.57 -6.25
N GLY A 222 13.07 12.11 -7.10
CA GLY A 222 12.97 12.49 -8.51
C GLY A 222 13.88 11.71 -9.47
N LYS A 223 14.78 10.86 -8.94
CA LYS A 223 15.73 10.05 -9.72
C LYS A 223 15.40 8.56 -9.72
N GLN A 224 14.38 8.14 -8.97
CA GLN A 224 13.98 6.73 -8.89
C GLN A 224 13.72 6.14 -10.30
N PRO A 225 13.94 4.84 -10.54
CA PRO A 225 13.78 4.25 -11.88
C PRO A 225 12.32 4.07 -12.31
N GLY A 226 11.42 3.81 -11.36
CA GLY A 226 10.02 3.47 -11.65
C GLY A 226 9.17 4.66 -12.11
N ASP A 227 8.34 4.41 -13.12
CA ASP A 227 7.35 5.35 -13.65
C ASP A 227 5.98 5.14 -12.95
N PRO A 228 5.50 6.12 -12.16
CA PRO A 228 4.27 5.95 -11.42
C PRO A 228 3.02 5.87 -12.29
N VAL A 229 3.04 6.44 -13.50
CA VAL A 229 1.92 6.35 -14.43
C VAL A 229 1.79 4.90 -14.90
N LYS A 230 2.89 4.29 -15.35
CA LYS A 230 2.88 2.88 -15.80
C LYS A 230 2.46 1.90 -14.72
N LEU A 231 2.92 2.09 -13.48
CA LEU A 231 2.48 1.26 -12.36
C LEU A 231 0.98 1.39 -12.15
N VAL A 232 0.44 2.61 -12.10
CA VAL A 232 -0.98 2.80 -11.86
C VAL A 232 -1.82 2.24 -13.00
N GLU A 233 -1.47 2.49 -14.26
CA GLU A 233 -2.18 1.91 -15.42
C GLU A 233 -2.21 0.38 -15.35
N THR A 234 -1.07 -0.24 -15.01
CA THR A 234 -0.95 -1.68 -14.77
C THR A 234 -1.90 -2.13 -13.66
N VAL A 235 -1.95 -1.43 -12.54
CA VAL A 235 -2.82 -1.81 -11.40
C VAL A 235 -4.29 -1.62 -11.74
N VAL A 236 -4.66 -0.58 -12.48
CA VAL A 236 -6.06 -0.38 -12.90
C VAL A 236 -6.49 -1.47 -13.89
N ASP A 237 -5.61 -1.89 -14.80
CA ASP A 237 -5.83 -3.06 -15.65
C ASP A 237 -6.10 -4.33 -14.81
N LEU A 238 -5.30 -4.57 -13.75
CA LEU A 238 -5.52 -5.71 -12.83
C LEU A 238 -6.87 -5.61 -12.12
N VAL A 239 -7.26 -4.42 -11.68
CA VAL A 239 -8.55 -4.22 -11.00
C VAL A 239 -9.71 -4.45 -11.98
N ARG A 240 -9.60 -4.03 -13.23
CA ARG A 240 -10.68 -4.18 -14.21
C ARG A 240 -10.67 -5.52 -14.95
N GLY A 241 -9.57 -6.27 -14.85
CA GLY A 241 -9.40 -7.51 -15.62
C GLY A 241 -9.23 -7.24 -17.12
N GLU A 242 -8.73 -6.06 -17.49
CA GLU A 242 -8.56 -5.60 -18.86
C GLU A 242 -7.08 -5.42 -19.21
N GLY A 243 -6.79 -4.99 -20.45
CA GLY A 243 -5.42 -4.64 -20.86
C GLY A 243 -4.42 -5.77 -20.59
N ILE A 244 -3.36 -5.47 -19.82
CA ILE A 244 -2.31 -6.46 -19.52
C ILE A 244 -2.78 -7.62 -18.64
N ALA A 245 -3.93 -7.46 -17.98
CA ALA A 245 -4.54 -8.41 -17.06
C ALA A 245 -5.55 -9.33 -17.74
N TRP A 246 -5.95 -9.03 -18.97
CA TRP A 246 -6.95 -9.81 -19.71
C TRP A 246 -6.55 -11.29 -19.79
N GLY A 247 -7.47 -12.17 -19.37
CA GLY A 247 -7.29 -13.62 -19.39
C GLY A 247 -6.30 -14.18 -18.37
N LYS A 248 -5.80 -13.37 -17.43
CA LYS A 248 -4.85 -13.81 -16.40
C LYS A 248 -5.53 -13.99 -15.04
N GLN A 249 -5.08 -14.99 -14.30
CA GLN A 249 -5.36 -15.07 -12.88
C GLN A 249 -4.57 -13.97 -12.16
N ILE A 250 -5.29 -13.09 -11.45
CA ILE A 250 -4.67 -12.00 -10.71
C ILE A 250 -4.17 -12.54 -9.36
N PRO A 251 -2.87 -12.43 -9.05
CA PRO A 251 -2.35 -12.91 -7.78
C PRO A 251 -2.75 -11.97 -6.63
N PHE A 252 -2.70 -12.48 -5.39
CA PHE A 252 -2.89 -11.65 -4.20
C PHE A 252 -1.75 -10.61 -4.06
N ARG A 253 -0.48 -11.02 -4.22
CA ARG A 253 0.69 -10.13 -4.20
C ARG A 253 1.26 -9.93 -5.59
N LEU A 254 1.68 -8.70 -5.90
CA LEU A 254 2.39 -8.41 -7.14
C LEU A 254 3.51 -7.37 -6.94
N PRO A 255 4.77 -7.82 -6.91
CA PRO A 255 5.94 -6.95 -7.02
C PRO A 255 5.97 -6.20 -8.34
N MET A 256 6.32 -4.92 -8.29
CA MET A 256 6.47 -4.07 -9.48
C MET A 256 7.72 -3.21 -9.41
N GLY A 257 8.50 -3.22 -10.48
CA GLY A 257 9.78 -2.53 -10.60
C GLY A 257 10.95 -3.51 -10.71
N LEU A 258 11.96 -3.16 -11.50
CA LEU A 258 13.14 -4.01 -11.70
C LEU A 258 13.90 -4.23 -10.39
N ASP A 259 14.08 -3.17 -9.61
CA ASP A 259 14.71 -3.23 -8.29
C ASP A 259 13.91 -4.12 -7.33
N CYS A 260 12.59 -4.00 -7.34
CA CYS A 260 11.72 -4.85 -6.53
C CYS A 260 11.86 -6.34 -6.93
N TYR A 261 11.84 -6.63 -8.23
CA TYR A 261 11.98 -7.98 -8.76
C TYR A 261 13.31 -8.62 -8.37
N ASP A 262 14.43 -7.93 -8.62
CA ASP A 262 15.77 -8.46 -8.37
C ASP A 262 16.04 -8.65 -6.87
N GLU A 263 15.66 -7.67 -6.03
CA GLU A 263 15.88 -7.76 -4.58
C GLU A 263 15.03 -8.88 -3.95
N ILE A 264 13.77 -9.06 -4.37
CA ILE A 264 12.91 -10.16 -3.87
C ILE A 264 13.46 -11.51 -4.31
N LEU A 265 13.88 -11.68 -5.57
CA LEU A 265 14.49 -12.94 -6.02
C LEU A 265 15.71 -13.32 -5.18
N ASN A 266 16.58 -12.34 -4.91
CA ASN A 266 17.74 -12.55 -4.05
C ASN A 266 17.31 -12.97 -2.62
N LYS A 267 16.28 -12.33 -2.07
CA LYS A 267 15.77 -12.66 -0.73
C LYS A 267 15.19 -14.08 -0.67
N LEU A 268 14.50 -14.51 -1.71
CA LEU A 268 13.93 -15.86 -1.82
C LEU A 268 15.03 -16.92 -1.87
N GLU A 269 16.07 -16.70 -2.67
CA GLU A 269 17.21 -17.64 -2.74
C GLU A 269 18.01 -17.68 -1.44
N GLU A 270 18.20 -16.54 -0.76
CA GLU A 270 18.82 -16.51 0.57
C GLU A 270 18.01 -17.34 1.58
N THR A 271 16.70 -17.13 1.61
CA THR A 271 15.78 -17.82 2.53
C THR A 271 15.76 -19.32 2.26
N LYS A 272 15.67 -19.71 1.00
CA LYS A 272 15.72 -21.11 0.58
C LYS A 272 17.04 -21.78 0.96
N ARG A 273 18.17 -21.11 0.73
CA ARG A 273 19.49 -21.62 1.13
C ARG A 273 19.59 -21.78 2.64
N MET A 274 19.08 -20.83 3.43
CA MET A 274 19.02 -20.94 4.88
C MET A 274 18.21 -22.18 5.32
N LEU A 275 17.02 -22.39 4.75
CA LEU A 275 16.18 -23.56 5.04
C LEU A 275 16.86 -24.89 4.66
N GLN A 276 17.68 -24.90 3.61
CA GLN A 276 18.45 -26.08 3.21
C GLN A 276 19.60 -26.36 4.18
N ILE A 277 20.39 -25.34 4.55
CA ILE A 277 21.54 -25.49 5.47
C ILE A 277 21.08 -25.87 6.88
N TRP A 278 20.00 -25.24 7.37
CA TRP A 278 19.50 -25.44 8.74
C TRP A 278 18.37 -26.46 8.82
N GLY A 279 18.04 -27.14 7.72
CA GLY A 279 16.86 -27.99 7.62
C GLY A 279 16.79 -29.11 8.64
N ASP A 280 17.93 -29.72 8.99
CA ASP A 280 17.98 -30.78 10.00
C ASP A 280 17.67 -30.24 11.40
N VAL A 281 18.25 -29.09 11.75
CA VAL A 281 18.01 -28.42 13.05
C VAL A 281 16.56 -27.93 13.16
N ILE A 282 16.02 -27.33 12.09
CA ILE A 282 14.64 -26.83 12.07
C ILE A 282 13.64 -27.98 12.27
N ARG A 283 13.92 -29.16 11.70
CA ARG A 283 13.02 -30.32 11.79
C ARG A 283 13.22 -31.16 13.05
N SER A 284 14.36 -31.06 13.72
CA SER A 284 14.68 -31.87 14.90
C SER A 284 13.92 -31.47 16.17
N THR A 285 13.13 -30.40 16.14
CA THR A 285 12.35 -29.93 17.30
C THR A 285 10.90 -30.45 17.31
N ASN A 286 10.54 -31.33 16.38
CA ASN A 286 9.27 -32.06 16.46
C ASN A 286 9.34 -33.10 17.58
N PHE A 287 8.18 -33.55 18.06
CA PHE A 287 8.14 -34.73 18.92
C PHE A 287 8.79 -35.92 18.21
N ASP A 288 9.61 -36.67 18.93
CA ASP A 288 10.13 -37.95 18.45
C ASP A 288 8.96 -38.87 18.11
N GLN A 289 9.05 -39.57 16.98
CA GLN A 289 8.01 -40.52 16.58
C GLN A 289 7.88 -41.62 17.64
N GLY A 290 6.78 -41.62 18.40
CA GLY A 290 6.48 -42.62 19.43
C GLY A 290 5.96 -42.07 20.77
N ASN A 291 5.96 -40.75 20.99
CA ASN A 291 5.50 -40.13 22.24
C ASN A 291 4.22 -39.26 22.09
N ALA A 292 3.27 -39.69 21.24
CA ALA A 292 1.93 -39.09 21.16
C ALA A 292 0.87 -40.04 21.68
#